data_AF-A0AAW9ILG7-F1
#
_entry.id   AF-A0AAW9ILG7-F1
#
_cell.length_a   1.000
_cell.length_b   1.000
_cell.length_c   1.000
_cell.angle_alpha   90.00
_cell.angle_beta   90.00
_cell.angle_gamma   90.00
#
_symmetry.space_group_name_H-M   'P 1'
#
loop_
_entity.id
_entity.type
_entity.pdbx_description
1 polymer ?
#
loop_
_entity_poly.entity_id
_entity_poly.type
_entity_poly.pdbx_seq_one_letter_code
_entity_poly.pdbx_strand_id
1 'polypeptide(L)'
;MIGGACGGLYAGLTGVKAYAPNGGSPLQLPVYIGPELSNVVNIIIAMAISFVVTFIITWILGFEDPVNEEEIQETIEEKTEKKTPLNNKITISSPLSGKSISLSEVNDETFASGIVGKGIAFEPNEG
;
A
#
# COMPACT_ATOMS: atom_id res chain seq x y z
N MET A 1 -7.39 17.55 10.83
CA MET A 1 -7.66 18.02 12.22
C MET A 1 -9.06 18.63 12.38
N ILE A 2 -9.53 19.49 11.46
CA ILE A 2 -10.81 20.20 11.62
C ILE A 2 -12.04 19.27 11.68
N GLY A 3 -12.15 18.29 10.78
CA GLY A 3 -13.30 17.38 10.82
C GLY A 3 -13.35 16.52 12.09
N GLY A 4 -12.20 16.04 12.58
CA GLY A 4 -12.11 15.34 13.86
C GLY A 4 -12.52 16.22 15.06
N ALA A 5 -12.23 17.53 15.02
CA ALA A 5 -12.69 18.47 16.05
C ALA A 5 -14.22 18.63 16.03
N CYS A 6 -14.84 18.73 14.85
CA CYS A 6 -16.29 18.82 14.72
C CYS A 6 -17.02 17.56 15.20
N GLY A 7 -16.55 16.36 14.80
CA GLY A 7 -17.16 15.12 15.27
C GLY A 7 -16.88 14.84 16.74
N GLY A 8 -15.69 15.19 17.24
CA GLY A 8 -15.37 15.12 18.67
C GLY A 8 -16.24 16.04 19.52
N LEU A 9 -16.51 17.26 19.05
CA LEU A 9 -17.43 18.19 19.71
C LEU A 9 -18.85 17.60 19.77
N TYR A 10 -19.35 17.05 18.66
CA TYR A 10 -20.65 16.38 18.64
C TYR A 10 -20.70 15.20 19.61
N ALA A 11 -19.68 14.33 19.62
CA ALA A 11 -19.59 13.19 20.54
C ALA A 11 -19.54 13.64 22.02
N GLY A 12 -18.84 14.74 22.30
CA GLY A 12 -18.77 15.32 23.65
C GLY A 12 -20.12 15.88 24.12
N LEU A 13 -20.84 16.61 23.24
CA LEU A 13 -22.17 17.17 23.56
C LEU A 13 -23.24 16.09 23.72
N THR A 14 -23.18 15.03 22.92
CA THR A 14 -24.12 13.90 22.98
C THR A 14 -23.79 12.92 24.11
N GLY A 15 -22.74 13.17 24.89
CA GLY A 15 -22.39 12.39 26.08
C GLY A 15 -21.86 11.00 25.76
N VAL A 16 -21.15 10.84 24.65
CA VAL A 16 -20.62 9.54 24.22
C VAL A 16 -19.58 9.03 25.22
N LYS A 17 -19.74 7.78 25.68
CA LYS A 17 -18.85 7.16 26.68
C LYS A 17 -18.17 5.90 26.12
N ALA A 18 -16.88 5.77 26.40
CA ALA A 18 -16.13 4.53 26.21
C ALA A 18 -16.14 3.71 27.50
N TYR A 19 -16.52 2.44 27.43
CA TYR A 19 -16.66 1.55 28.59
C TYR A 19 -15.43 0.67 28.83
N ALA A 20 -14.46 0.71 27.92
CA ALA A 20 -13.18 0.02 28.01
C ALA A 20 -12.06 0.92 27.47
N PRO A 21 -10.78 0.61 27.76
CA PRO A 21 -9.65 1.31 27.13
C PRO A 21 -9.77 1.26 25.60
N ASN A 22 -9.69 2.42 24.95
CA ASN A 22 -9.76 2.55 23.50
C ASN A 22 -8.34 2.76 22.93
N GLY A 23 -7.87 1.85 22.09
CA GLY A 23 -6.57 1.89 21.41
C GLY A 23 -6.51 2.73 20.11
N GLY A 24 -7.51 3.57 19.83
CA GLY A 24 -7.50 4.49 18.67
C GLY A 24 -7.83 3.92 17.29
N SER A 25 -8.03 2.61 17.13
CA SER A 25 -8.46 1.99 15.86
C SER A 25 -9.97 2.18 15.57
N PRO A 26 -10.36 2.47 14.31
CA PRO A 26 -11.77 2.56 13.87
C PRO A 26 -12.59 1.29 14.12
N LEU A 27 -11.93 0.14 14.26
CA LEU A 27 -12.59 -1.15 14.49
C LEU A 27 -13.07 -1.35 15.95
N GLN A 28 -12.73 -0.43 16.86
CA GLN A 28 -13.08 -0.53 18.28
C GLN A 28 -14.46 0.05 18.63
N LEU A 29 -15.37 0.15 17.67
CA LEU A 29 -16.78 0.50 17.92
C LEU A 29 -17.43 -0.30 19.08
N PRO A 30 -17.09 -1.59 19.33
CA PRO A 30 -17.63 -2.33 20.48
C PRO A 30 -17.33 -1.72 21.85
N VAL A 31 -16.28 -0.91 21.99
CA VAL A 31 -15.91 -0.24 23.25
C VAL A 31 -16.96 0.79 23.70
N TYR A 32 -17.76 1.28 22.76
CA TYR A 32 -18.85 2.23 23.01
C TYR A 32 -20.18 1.53 23.30
N ILE A 33 -20.23 0.19 23.29
CA ILE A 33 -21.42 -0.56 23.68
C ILE A 33 -21.60 -0.43 25.19
N GLY A 34 -22.68 0.25 25.58
CA GLY A 34 -23.08 0.47 26.97
C GLY A 34 -24.50 -0.03 27.24
N PRO A 35 -25.08 0.35 28.40
CA PRO A 35 -26.47 0.04 28.73
C PRO A 35 -27.48 0.62 27.73
N GLU A 36 -27.10 1.65 26.96
CA GLU A 36 -27.92 2.24 25.90
C GLU A 36 -27.28 2.10 24.52
N LEU A 37 -28.05 1.56 23.56
CA LEU A 37 -27.67 1.50 22.14
C LEU A 37 -27.52 2.89 21.49
N SER A 38 -28.14 3.92 22.07
CA SER A 38 -28.04 5.32 21.65
C SER A 38 -26.57 5.79 21.60
N ASN A 39 -25.73 5.33 22.51
CA ASN A 39 -24.31 5.68 22.56
C ASN A 39 -23.54 5.22 21.32
N VAL A 40 -23.85 4.01 20.83
CA VAL A 40 -23.25 3.43 19.61
C VAL A 40 -23.72 4.20 18.37
N VAL A 41 -24.99 4.58 18.33
CA VAL A 41 -25.54 5.37 17.23
C VAL A 41 -24.89 6.76 17.17
N ASN A 42 -24.76 7.42 18.33
CA ASN A 42 -24.15 8.75 18.42
C ASN A 42 -22.67 8.75 18.02
N ILE A 43 -21.89 7.73 18.38
CA ILE A 43 -20.48 7.66 17.93
C ILE A 43 -20.37 7.42 16.41
N ILE A 44 -21.27 6.62 15.82
CA ILE A 44 -21.31 6.43 14.36
C ILE A 44 -21.63 7.75 13.64
N ILE A 45 -22.60 8.51 14.17
CA ILE A 45 -22.94 9.84 13.64
C ILE A 45 -21.74 10.80 13.79
N ALA A 46 -21.05 10.80 14.92
CA ALA A 46 -19.85 11.60 15.14
C ALA A 46 -18.74 11.28 14.12
N MET A 47 -18.57 9.98 13.81
CA MET A 47 -17.60 9.50 12.83
C MET A 47 -17.98 9.96 11.42
N ALA A 48 -19.26 9.86 11.06
CA ALA A 48 -19.79 10.34 9.79
C ALA A 48 -19.61 11.87 9.64
N ILE A 49 -19.90 12.65 10.68
CA ILE A 49 -19.67 14.11 10.69
C ILE A 49 -18.19 14.41 10.46
N SER A 50 -17.29 13.73 11.16
CA SER A 50 -15.84 13.94 11.00
C SER A 50 -15.39 13.70 9.56
N PHE A 51 -15.88 12.63 8.94
CA PHE A 51 -15.55 12.27 7.56
C PHE A 51 -16.10 13.29 6.57
N VAL A 52 -17.39 13.62 6.66
CA VAL A 52 -18.06 14.56 5.75
C VAL A 52 -17.45 15.96 5.85
N VAL A 53 -17.20 16.47 7.06
CA VAL A 53 -16.58 17.78 7.26
C VAL A 53 -15.16 17.80 6.71
N THR A 54 -14.37 16.75 6.94
CA THR A 54 -13.02 16.66 6.37
C THR A 54 -13.08 16.65 4.85
N PHE A 55 -13.97 15.85 4.26
CA PHE A 55 -14.14 15.74 2.82
C PHE A 55 -14.53 17.07 2.17
N ILE A 56 -15.51 17.80 2.73
CA ILE A 56 -15.94 19.10 2.20
C ILE A 56 -14.81 20.13 2.27
N ILE A 57 -14.08 20.17 3.38
CA ILE A 57 -12.96 21.10 3.58
C ILE A 57 -11.85 20.78 2.59
N THR A 58 -11.48 19.51 2.45
CA THR A 58 -10.53 19.02 1.45
C THR A 58 -10.96 19.39 0.03
N TRP A 59 -12.24 19.23 -0.30
CA TRP A 59 -12.76 19.53 -1.63
C TRP A 59 -12.66 21.02 -1.97
N ILE A 60 -12.92 21.90 -0.98
CA ILE A 60 -12.91 23.35 -1.17
C ILE A 60 -11.48 23.91 -1.16
N LEU A 61 -10.65 23.51 -0.20
CA LEU A 61 -9.27 24.00 -0.09
C LEU A 61 -8.36 23.37 -1.13
N GLY A 62 -8.69 22.17 -1.62
CA GLY A 62 -7.78 21.37 -2.42
C GLY A 62 -6.58 20.89 -1.59
N PHE A 63 -5.85 19.92 -2.15
CA PHE A 63 -4.53 19.56 -1.66
C PHE A 63 -3.53 19.91 -2.76
N GLU A 64 -2.55 20.76 -2.47
CA GLU A 64 -1.29 20.75 -3.19
C GLU A 64 -0.45 19.63 -2.59
N ASP A 65 -0.53 18.43 -3.17
CA ASP A 65 0.31 17.30 -2.78
C ASP A 65 1.76 17.57 -3.22
N PRO A 66 2.74 17.76 -2.31
CA PRO A 66 4.05 17.20 -2.56
C PRO A 66 3.87 15.68 -2.56
N VAL A 67 4.20 15.03 -3.67
CA VAL A 67 4.17 13.57 -3.77
C VAL A 67 5.13 13.01 -2.71
N ASN A 68 4.58 12.62 -1.56
CA ASN A 68 5.32 11.85 -0.57
C ASN A 68 5.11 10.38 -0.93
N GLU A 69 6.09 9.81 -1.62
CA GLU A 69 6.07 8.45 -2.17
C GLU A 69 5.95 7.35 -1.10
N GLU A 70 6.02 7.69 0.19
CA GLU A 70 5.97 6.73 1.31
C GLU A 70 4.52 6.40 1.76
N GLU A 71 3.58 7.33 1.73
CA GLU A 71 2.18 7.07 2.19
C GLU A 71 1.31 6.35 1.14
N ILE A 72 1.73 6.40 -0.13
CA ILE A 72 1.02 5.72 -1.24
C ILE A 72 1.31 4.21 -1.25
N GLN A 73 2.41 3.76 -0.64
CA GLN A 73 2.85 2.36 -0.68
C GLN A 73 1.94 1.43 0.15
N GLU A 74 1.52 1.83 1.35
CA GLU A 74 0.74 0.93 2.22
C GLU A 74 -0.72 0.71 1.77
N THR A 75 -1.31 1.63 1.00
CA THR A 75 -2.72 1.50 0.56
C THR A 75 -2.87 0.83 -0.81
N ILE A 76 -1.80 0.77 -1.62
CA ILE A 76 -1.85 0.19 -2.97
C ILE A 76 -1.40 -1.28 -3.01
N GLU A 77 -0.59 -1.74 -2.07
CA GLU A 77 0.03 -3.08 -2.13
C GLU A 77 -0.97 -4.25 -2.12
N GLU A 78 -2.18 -4.10 -1.58
CA GLU A 78 -3.11 -5.23 -1.50
C GLU A 78 -4.11 -5.36 -2.67
N LYS A 79 -4.24 -4.36 -3.55
CA LYS A 79 -5.28 -4.45 -4.59
C LYS A 79 -5.04 -3.59 -5.83
N THR A 80 -3.90 -3.72 -6.51
CA THR A 80 -3.89 -3.60 -7.99
C THR A 80 -2.65 -4.30 -8.53
N GLU A 81 -2.83 -5.50 -9.11
CA GLU A 81 -1.95 -5.97 -10.18
C GLU A 81 -2.03 -4.96 -11.34
N LYS A 82 -1.22 -3.89 -11.27
CA LYS A 82 -0.87 -3.12 -12.46
C LYS A 82 0.11 -3.99 -13.24
N LYS A 83 -0.40 -4.65 -14.29
CA LYS A 83 0.43 -5.09 -15.41
C LYS A 83 1.01 -3.86 -16.11
N THR A 84 2.02 -3.27 -15.49
CA THR A 84 2.93 -2.34 -16.16
C THR A 84 3.66 -3.16 -17.21
N PRO A 85 3.72 -2.76 -18.49
CA PRO A 85 4.61 -3.43 -19.43
C PRO A 85 6.02 -3.30 -18.87
N LEU A 86 6.64 -4.44 -18.58
CA LEU A 86 8.00 -4.57 -18.06
C LEU A 86 8.98 -4.08 -19.15
N ASN A 87 9.10 -2.77 -19.30
CA ASN A 87 10.09 -2.13 -20.16
C ASN A 87 11.29 -1.63 -19.34
N ASN A 88 11.57 -2.29 -18.20
CA ASN A 88 12.83 -2.11 -17.49
C ASN A 88 13.93 -2.78 -18.33
N LYS A 89 14.56 -1.98 -19.20
CA LYS A 89 15.82 -2.36 -19.83
C LYS A 89 16.89 -2.39 -18.75
N ILE A 90 17.16 -3.58 -18.22
CA ILE A 90 18.22 -3.82 -17.25
C ILE A 90 19.50 -4.11 -18.04
N THR A 91 20.52 -3.28 -17.86
CA THR A 91 21.85 -3.53 -18.44
C THR A 91 22.61 -4.45 -17.50
N ILE A 92 22.92 -5.66 -17.97
CA ILE A 92 23.75 -6.63 -17.25
C ILE A 92 25.15 -6.61 -17.87
N SER A 93 26.17 -6.36 -17.07
CA SER A 93 27.57 -6.40 -17.51
C SER A 93 28.06 -7.84 -17.69
N SER A 94 29.01 -8.05 -18.61
CA SER A 94 29.60 -9.38 -18.82
C SER A 94 30.39 -9.82 -17.57
N PRO A 95 30.22 -11.06 -17.10
CA PRO A 95 30.97 -11.57 -15.96
C PRO A 95 32.45 -11.85 -16.27
N LEU A 96 32.79 -12.05 -17.55
CA LEU A 96 34.14 -12.39 -18.01
C LEU A 96 34.39 -11.93 -19.45
N SER A 97 35.66 -11.89 -19.85
CA SER A 97 36.09 -11.59 -21.22
C SER A 97 35.99 -12.83 -22.09
N GLY A 98 35.19 -12.77 -23.15
CA GLY A 98 34.92 -13.92 -24.00
C GLY A 98 33.92 -13.63 -25.10
N LYS A 99 33.54 -14.66 -25.84
CA LYS A 99 32.53 -14.60 -26.90
C LYS A 99 31.17 -15.03 -26.35
N SER A 100 30.12 -14.26 -26.62
CA SER A 100 28.75 -14.68 -26.30
C SER A 100 28.24 -15.72 -27.30
N ILE A 101 27.64 -16.78 -26.78
CA ILE A 101 27.04 -17.87 -27.55
C ILE A 101 25.61 -18.13 -27.06
N SER A 102 24.78 -18.72 -27.92
CA SER A 102 23.42 -19.08 -27.51
C SER A 102 23.45 -20.21 -26.49
N LEU A 103 22.48 -20.23 -25.57
CA LEU A 103 22.38 -21.31 -24.57
C LEU A 103 22.22 -22.68 -25.25
N SER A 104 21.56 -22.73 -26.41
CA SER A 104 21.37 -23.96 -27.21
C SER A 104 22.65 -24.51 -27.85
N GLU A 105 23.72 -23.72 -27.92
CA GLU A 105 25.02 -24.14 -28.48
C GLU A 105 25.95 -24.71 -27.40
N VAL A 106 25.50 -24.72 -26.14
CA VAL A 106 26.25 -25.30 -25.01
C VAL A 106 26.17 -26.82 -25.09
N ASN A 107 27.31 -27.50 -24.93
CA ASN A 107 27.42 -28.97 -24.97
C ASN A 107 26.83 -29.70 -23.73
N ASP A 108 26.00 -29.01 -22.94
CA ASP A 108 25.36 -29.55 -21.73
C ASP A 108 23.84 -29.46 -21.91
N GLU A 109 23.19 -30.61 -21.91
CA GLU A 109 21.74 -30.75 -22.13
C GLU A 109 20.92 -29.97 -21.10
N THR A 110 21.37 -29.87 -19.86
CA THR A 110 20.63 -29.18 -18.79
C THR A 110 20.57 -27.67 -19.02
N PHE A 111 21.65 -27.09 -19.55
CA PHE A 111 21.68 -25.68 -19.93
C PHE A 111 21.04 -25.47 -21.30
N ALA A 112 21.39 -26.29 -22.30
CA ALA A 112 20.92 -26.15 -23.67
C ALA A 112 19.40 -26.30 -23.84
N SER A 113 18.78 -27.14 -23.01
CA SER A 113 17.32 -27.29 -22.95
C SER A 113 16.61 -26.11 -22.27
N GLY A 114 17.35 -25.25 -21.57
CA GLY A 114 16.81 -24.11 -20.84
C GLY A 114 16.01 -24.50 -19.59
N ILE A 115 16.13 -25.74 -19.09
CA ILE A 115 15.42 -26.18 -17.87
C ILE A 115 15.85 -25.39 -16.63
N VAL A 116 17.08 -24.88 -16.61
CA VAL A 116 17.62 -24.04 -15.53
C VAL A 116 17.12 -22.59 -15.62
N GLY A 117 16.72 -22.16 -16.82
CA GLY A 117 16.21 -20.82 -17.07
C GLY A 117 16.68 -20.24 -18.41
N LYS A 118 16.09 -19.11 -18.80
CA LYS A 118 16.53 -18.35 -19.97
C LYS A 118 17.78 -17.56 -19.64
N GLY A 119 18.76 -17.58 -20.55
CA GLY A 119 20.02 -16.87 -20.37
C GLY A 119 20.85 -16.84 -21.64
N ILE A 120 22.12 -16.48 -21.47
CA ILE A 120 23.15 -16.45 -22.50
C ILE A 120 24.41 -17.11 -21.93
N ALA A 121 25.17 -17.80 -22.78
CA ALA A 121 26.44 -18.43 -22.39
C ALA A 121 27.62 -17.63 -22.95
N PHE A 122 28.78 -17.75 -22.29
CA PHE A 122 30.02 -17.08 -22.69
C PHE A 122 31.15 -18.10 -22.79
N GLU A 123 31.88 -18.08 -23.90
CA GLU A 123 33.13 -18.81 -24.11
C GLU A 123 34.30 -17.91 -23.69
N PRO A 124 34.98 -18.18 -22.57
CA PRO A 124 36.04 -17.32 -22.05
C PRO A 124 37.29 -17.35 -22.93
N ASN A 125 37.93 -16.19 -23.14
CA ASN A 125 39.24 -16.10 -23.81
C ASN A 125 40.41 -16.29 -22.83
N GLU A 126 40.17 -16.03 -21.55
CA GLU A 126 41.14 -16.13 -20.45
C GLU A 126 40.47 -16.83 -19.26
N GLY A 127 41.22 -17.67 -18.56
CA GLY A 127 40.74 -18.46 -17.41
C GLY A 127 41.85 -18.74 -16.42
#